data_AF-A0A7V1IF71-F1
#
_entry.id   AF-A0A7V1IF71-F1
#
_cell.length_a   1.000
_cell.length_b   1.000
_cell.length_c   1.000
_cell.angle_alpha   90.00
_cell.angle_beta   90.00
_cell.angle_gamma   90.00
#
_symmetry.space_group_name_H-M   'P 1'
#
loop_
_entity.id
_entity.type
_entity.pdbx_description
1 polymer ?
#
loop_
_entity_poly.entity_id
_entity_poly.type
_entity_poly.pdbx_seq_one_letter_code
_entity_poly.pdbx_strand_id
1 'polypeptide(L)'
;MNRVWLTTGFALVLGLAGVARLPAFAFGYGAAGAAAEAPPVVKAGRAEGGIRLDGVFDEPAWRDAAIIPDLTQQEPHPGEPTPYRTEVLVVVDDRNLYIGVKCFDPDPARIAVHTMQRDGNLYGDETVALVLDTFGDRRRGYYFEINAAGARLDGLISGSEDVSNDWDGIWDGRTRRTPDG
;
A
#
# COMPACT_ATOMS: atom_id res chain seq x y z
N MET A 1 16.55 -11.01 7.06
CA MET A 1 15.60 -11.54 6.07
C MET A 1 14.70 -10.37 5.78
N ASN A 2 15.01 -9.63 4.72
CA ASN A 2 14.42 -8.32 4.47
C ASN A 2 13.04 -8.56 3.86
N ARG A 3 12.01 -8.01 4.48
CA ARG A 3 10.62 -8.14 4.03
C ARG A 3 10.23 -6.82 3.37
N VAL A 4 10.47 -6.72 2.07
CA VAL A 4 10.07 -5.56 1.26
C VAL A 4 8.67 -5.85 0.72
N TRP A 5 7.68 -5.07 1.15
CA TRP A 5 6.33 -5.16 0.59
C TRP A 5 6.25 -4.27 -0.66
N LEU A 6 6.61 -4.81 -1.82
CA LEU A 6 6.29 -4.20 -3.11
C LEU A 6 4.84 -4.57 -3.49
N THR A 7 3.88 -3.70 -3.20
CA THR A 7 2.53 -3.84 -3.77
C THR A 7 2.57 -3.43 -5.24
N THR A 8 2.58 -4.39 -6.15
CA THR A 8 2.33 -4.10 -7.57
C THR A 8 0.86 -3.72 -7.73
N GLY A 9 0.60 -2.44 -7.99
CA GLY A 9 -0.74 -1.94 -8.27
C GLY A 9 -1.20 -2.32 -9.67
N PHE A 10 -2.39 -2.92 -9.77
CA PHE A 10 -3.17 -2.92 -11.00
C PHE A 10 -4.55 -2.34 -10.70
N ALA A 11 -4.97 -1.35 -11.50
CA ALA A 11 -6.36 -0.96 -11.69
C ALA A 11 -6.70 -1.18 -13.18
N LEU A 12 -7.94 -1.58 -13.51
CA LEU A 12 -8.51 -1.66 -14.87
C LEU A 12 -9.83 -0.86 -14.85
N VAL A 13 -10.20 -0.09 -15.90
CA VAL A 13 -11.35 -0.35 -16.79
C VAL A 13 -11.21 0.37 -18.17
N LEU A 14 -11.62 -0.38 -19.21
CA LEU A 14 -12.13 -0.17 -20.61
C LEU A 14 -12.13 1.25 -21.25
N GLY A 15 -11.94 1.45 -22.56
CA GLY A 15 -11.72 0.56 -23.72
C GLY A 15 -11.93 1.35 -25.03
N LEU A 16 -11.36 0.89 -26.16
CA LEU A 16 -11.92 0.98 -27.52
C LEU A 16 -11.00 0.29 -28.53
N ALA A 17 -11.64 -0.28 -29.54
CA ALA A 17 -11.13 -1.31 -30.42
C ALA A 17 -10.07 -0.82 -31.44
N GLY A 18 -9.12 -1.73 -31.71
CA GLY A 18 -8.74 -2.07 -33.08
C GLY A 18 -7.26 -1.92 -33.40
N VAL A 19 -6.50 -3.02 -33.41
CA VAL A 19 -5.31 -3.16 -34.28
C VAL A 19 -5.12 -4.62 -34.71
N ALA A 20 -4.69 -4.77 -35.95
CA ALA A 20 -4.42 -5.97 -36.73
C ALA A 20 -3.43 -6.98 -36.09
N ARG A 21 -3.58 -8.25 -36.50
CA ARG A 21 -2.76 -9.41 -36.11
C ARG A 21 -1.39 -9.43 -36.80
N LEU A 22 -0.34 -9.61 -36.01
CA LEU A 22 0.89 -10.30 -36.43
C LEU A 22 1.05 -11.58 -35.59
N PRO A 23 1.59 -12.69 -36.14
CA PRO A 23 1.82 -13.90 -35.37
C PRO A 23 3.13 -13.75 -34.60
N ALA A 24 3.07 -13.85 -33.27
CA ALA A 24 4.26 -14.02 -32.44
C ALA A 24 4.28 -15.45 -31.88
N PHE A 25 5.40 -16.12 -32.12
CA PHE A 25 5.71 -17.47 -31.67
C PHE A 25 5.55 -17.62 -30.15
N ALA A 26 4.88 -18.69 -29.72
CA ALA A 26 4.72 -19.04 -28.33
C ALA A 26 5.96 -19.79 -27.81
N PHE A 27 6.63 -19.22 -26.80
CA PHE A 27 7.40 -20.02 -25.85
C PHE A 27 6.48 -20.32 -24.66
N GLY A 28 6.20 -21.61 -24.46
CA GLY A 28 5.35 -22.08 -23.37
C GLY A 28 6.08 -21.96 -22.04
N TYR A 29 5.73 -20.94 -21.26
CA TYR A 29 5.71 -21.07 -19.81
C TYR A 29 4.30 -21.50 -19.42
N GLY A 30 4.19 -22.60 -18.69
CA GLY A 30 2.94 -23.02 -18.07
C GLY A 30 2.54 -22.00 -17.01
N ALA A 31 1.84 -20.95 -17.42
CA ALA A 31 1.06 -20.13 -16.51
C ALA A 31 -0.17 -20.95 -16.14
N ALA A 32 -0.16 -21.52 -14.93
CA ALA A 32 -1.42 -21.79 -14.25
C ALA A 32 -2.11 -20.43 -14.10
N GLY A 33 -3.03 -20.15 -15.02
CA GLY A 33 -3.76 -18.90 -15.05
C GLY A 33 -4.62 -18.81 -13.80
N ALA A 34 -4.13 -18.09 -12.79
CA ALA A 34 -5.04 -17.34 -11.95
C ALA A 34 -5.73 -16.36 -12.91
N ALA A 35 -7.02 -16.59 -13.19
CA ALA A 35 -7.84 -15.60 -13.84
C ALA A 35 -7.63 -14.30 -13.05
N ALA A 36 -7.15 -13.24 -13.71
CA ALA A 36 -6.95 -11.96 -13.07
C ALA A 36 -8.32 -11.46 -12.60
N GLU A 37 -8.63 -11.71 -11.33
CA GLU A 37 -9.80 -11.16 -10.68
C GLU A 37 -9.70 -9.65 -10.76
N ALA A 38 -10.81 -8.98 -11.03
CA ALA A 38 -10.82 -7.52 -11.09
C ALA A 38 -10.26 -6.98 -9.75
N PRO A 39 -9.37 -5.96 -9.78
CA PRO A 39 -8.83 -5.38 -8.56
C PRO A 39 -9.96 -5.00 -7.61
N PRO A 40 -9.80 -5.25 -6.30
CA PRO A 40 -10.85 -4.94 -5.34
C PRO A 40 -11.16 -3.43 -5.37
N VAL A 41 -12.46 -3.11 -5.39
CA VAL A 41 -12.94 -1.74 -5.34
C VAL A 41 -13.62 -1.51 -4.00
N VAL A 42 -13.15 -0.49 -3.28
CA VAL A 42 -13.77 -0.05 -2.03
C VAL A 42 -14.31 1.36 -2.17
N LYS A 43 -15.46 1.62 -1.53
CA LYS A 43 -16.00 2.98 -1.41
C LYS A 43 -15.64 3.50 -0.03
N ALA A 44 -14.74 4.48 0.05
CA ALA A 44 -14.28 5.07 1.30
C ALA A 44 -15.46 5.54 2.18
N GLY A 45 -15.34 5.29 3.49
CA GLY A 45 -16.25 5.83 4.50
C GLY A 45 -16.11 7.34 4.64
N ARG A 46 -17.10 8.02 5.21
CA ARG A 46 -17.06 9.46 5.49
C ARG A 46 -16.71 9.67 6.97
N ALA A 47 -15.74 10.53 7.24
CA ALA A 47 -15.44 10.99 8.59
C ALA A 47 -16.32 12.20 8.92
N GLU A 48 -17.31 12.03 9.80
CA GLU A 48 -18.11 13.13 10.35
C GLU A 48 -17.39 13.70 11.59
N GLY A 49 -16.45 14.62 11.34
CA GLY A 49 -15.56 15.20 12.36
C GLY A 49 -14.08 15.00 12.01
N GLY A 50 -13.19 15.63 12.77
CA GLY A 50 -11.75 15.47 12.55
C GLY A 50 -11.23 14.14 13.09
N ILE A 51 -10.26 13.55 12.39
CA ILE A 51 -9.47 12.41 12.90
C ILE A 51 -8.23 12.94 13.60
N ARG A 52 -7.98 12.48 14.83
CA ARG A 52 -6.76 12.82 15.55
C ARG A 52 -5.68 11.86 15.09
N LEU A 53 -4.70 12.40 14.38
CA LEU A 53 -3.59 11.57 13.91
C LEU A 53 -2.64 11.27 15.08
N ASP A 54 -2.81 10.11 15.73
CA ASP A 54 -1.97 9.65 16.85
C ASP A 54 -1.65 8.14 16.83
N GLY A 55 -2.05 7.45 15.77
CA GLY A 55 -1.87 6.00 15.61
C GLY A 55 -2.88 5.15 16.39
N VAL A 56 -3.94 5.73 16.94
CA VAL A 56 -5.05 5.02 17.58
C VAL A 56 -6.28 5.04 16.66
N PHE A 57 -7.08 3.98 16.71
CA PHE A 57 -8.30 3.84 15.91
C PHE A 57 -9.56 3.94 16.78
N ASP A 58 -9.66 4.98 17.61
CA ASP A 58 -10.74 5.14 18.59
C ASP A 58 -11.83 6.15 18.15
N GLU A 59 -11.60 6.90 17.08
CA GLU A 59 -12.62 7.78 16.50
C GLU A 59 -13.80 6.98 15.90
N PRO A 60 -15.04 7.52 16.00
CA PRO A 60 -16.22 6.88 15.41
C PRO A 60 -16.09 6.60 13.90
N ALA A 61 -15.39 7.47 13.16
CA ALA A 61 -15.20 7.35 11.71
C ALA A 61 -14.55 6.01 11.30
N TRP A 62 -13.72 5.41 12.17
CA TRP A 62 -13.08 4.13 11.88
C TRP A 62 -14.03 2.93 11.90
N ARG A 63 -15.21 3.06 12.53
CA ARG A 63 -16.20 1.98 12.59
C ARG A 63 -16.88 1.75 11.25
N ASP A 64 -17.09 2.83 10.49
CA ASP A 64 -17.71 2.81 9.17
C ASP A 64 -16.68 2.91 8.03
N ALA A 65 -15.40 2.73 8.36
CA ALA A 65 -14.32 2.79 7.40
C ALA A 65 -14.44 1.65 6.37
N ALA A 66 -14.09 1.96 5.13
CA ALA A 66 -13.97 0.94 4.11
C ALA A 66 -12.71 0.11 4.39
N ILE A 67 -12.85 -1.21 4.42
CA ILE A 67 -11.73 -2.11 4.63
C ILE A 67 -11.31 -2.67 3.27
N ILE A 68 -10.04 -2.50 2.91
CA ILE A 68 -9.46 -3.15 1.74
C ILE A 68 -9.41 -4.66 2.02
N PRO A 69 -9.83 -5.52 1.08
CA PRO A 69 -9.71 -6.97 1.21
C PRO A 69 -8.28 -7.42 1.52
N ASP A 70 -8.15 -8.66 2.00
CA ASP A 70 -6.86 -9.23 2.40
C ASP A 70 -5.79 -9.04 1.32
N LEU A 71 -4.61 -8.60 1.76
CA LEU A 71 -3.47 -8.37 0.89
C LEU A 71 -2.87 -9.71 0.44
N THR A 72 -2.45 -9.77 -0.83
CA THR A 72 -1.79 -10.95 -1.39
C THR A 72 -0.30 -10.92 -1.11
N GLN A 73 0.23 -11.98 -0.50
CA GLN A 73 1.67 -12.14 -0.34
C GLN A 73 2.37 -12.11 -1.70
N GLN A 74 3.38 -11.25 -1.85
CA GLN A 74 4.23 -11.21 -3.05
C GLN A 74 5.54 -11.97 -2.81
N GLU A 75 6.07 -11.94 -1.59
CA GLU A 75 7.32 -12.60 -1.21
C GLU A 75 7.18 -13.24 0.19
N PRO A 76 7.92 -14.33 0.48
CA PRO A 76 8.81 -15.06 -0.41
C PRO A 76 8.07 -16.05 -1.34
N HIS A 77 6.83 -16.39 -1.01
CA HIS A 77 6.01 -17.33 -1.77
C HIS A 77 4.74 -16.62 -2.26
N PRO A 78 4.73 -16.14 -3.52
CA PRO A 78 3.61 -15.38 -4.05
C PRO A 78 2.27 -16.13 -3.96
N GLY A 79 1.23 -15.47 -3.45
CA GLY A 79 -0.13 -16.00 -3.35
C GLY A 79 -0.38 -17.00 -2.22
N GLU A 80 0.66 -17.42 -1.49
CA GLU A 80 0.48 -18.29 -0.33
C GLU A 80 -0.04 -17.52 0.90
N PRO A 81 -0.75 -18.19 1.83
CA PRO A 81 -1.16 -17.57 3.08
C PRO A 81 0.02 -17.02 3.87
N THR A 82 -0.17 -15.87 4.49
CA THR A 82 0.82 -15.21 5.34
C THR A 82 0.32 -15.17 6.78
N PRO A 83 1.18 -15.37 7.80
CA PRO A 83 0.78 -15.15 9.19
C PRO A 83 0.76 -13.66 9.56
N TYR A 84 1.26 -12.78 8.69
CA TYR A 84 1.29 -11.33 8.84
C TYR A 84 0.02 -10.71 8.29
N ARG A 85 -1.03 -10.69 9.09
CA ARG A 85 -2.31 -10.12 8.69
C ARG A 85 -2.21 -8.59 8.69
N THR A 86 -2.74 -7.94 7.66
CA THR A 86 -2.77 -6.48 7.57
C THR A 86 -4.17 -6.02 7.20
N GLU A 87 -4.76 -5.14 7.99
CA GLU A 87 -6.02 -4.47 7.67
C GLU A 87 -5.74 -3.03 7.20
N VAL A 88 -6.27 -2.65 6.04
CA VAL A 88 -6.19 -1.28 5.54
C VAL A 88 -7.58 -0.67 5.56
N LEU A 89 -7.73 0.44 6.30
CA LEU A 89 -8.97 1.19 6.49
C LEU A 89 -8.88 2.51 5.74
N VAL A 90 -9.95 2.88 5.04
CA VAL A 90 -10.00 4.11 4.24
C VAL A 90 -11.23 4.93 4.60
N VAL A 91 -10.99 6.17 5.01
CA VAL A 91 -12.02 7.19 5.24
C VAL A 91 -11.60 8.53 4.65
N VAL A 92 -12.59 9.35 4.31
CA VAL A 92 -12.38 10.67 3.74
C VAL A 92 -13.24 11.72 4.44
N ASP A 93 -12.73 12.94 4.51
CA ASP A 93 -13.52 14.15 4.77
C ASP A 93 -13.50 15.07 3.54
N ASP A 94 -13.92 16.33 3.67
CA ASP A 94 -13.95 17.27 2.55
C ASP A 94 -12.56 17.73 2.06
N ARG A 95 -11.49 17.46 2.82
CA ARG A 95 -10.13 17.96 2.59
C ARG A 95 -9.04 16.88 2.62
N ASN A 96 -9.31 15.73 3.23
CA ASN A 96 -8.30 14.74 3.58
C ASN A 96 -8.74 13.32 3.18
N LEU A 97 -7.75 12.55 2.73
CA LEU A 97 -7.80 11.10 2.66
C LEU A 97 -7.06 10.54 3.88
N TYR A 98 -7.74 9.71 4.67
CA TYR A 98 -7.14 9.03 5.80
C TYR A 98 -7.00 7.55 5.50
N ILE A 99 -5.78 7.04 5.68
CA ILE A 99 -5.46 5.62 5.50
C ILE A 99 -4.97 5.10 6.85
N GLY A 100 -5.74 4.18 7.41
CA GLY A 100 -5.39 3.42 8.59
C GLY A 100 -4.78 2.09 8.19
N VAL A 101 -3.64 1.72 8.78
CA VAL A 101 -3.03 0.40 8.54
C VAL A 101 -2.77 -0.26 9.88
N LYS A 102 -3.40 -1.41 10.09
CA LYS A 102 -3.17 -2.27 11.26
C LYS A 102 -2.38 -3.48 10.79
N CYS A 103 -1.14 -3.58 11.26
CA CYS A 103 -0.26 -4.71 10.99
C CYS A 103 -0.29 -5.64 12.19
N PHE A 104 -0.63 -6.90 11.99
CA PHE A 104 -0.59 -7.94 13.01
C PHE A 104 0.66 -8.80 12.80
N ASP A 105 1.50 -8.88 13.81
CA ASP A 105 2.72 -9.68 13.80
C ASP A 105 2.62 -10.81 14.84
N PRO A 106 2.89 -12.08 14.48
CA PRO A 106 2.97 -13.18 15.45
C PRO A 106 4.08 -13.03 16.51
N ASP A 107 5.11 -12.24 16.24
CA ASP A 107 6.20 -11.91 17.15
C ASP A 107 6.52 -10.40 17.12
N PRO A 108 5.65 -9.55 17.70
CA PRO A 108 5.82 -8.10 17.66
C PRO A 108 7.13 -7.65 18.29
N ALA A 109 7.68 -8.40 19.25
CA ALA A 109 8.97 -8.06 19.86
C ALA A 109 10.13 -7.99 18.84
N ARG A 110 9.98 -8.60 17.66
CA ARG A 110 10.99 -8.64 16.60
C ARG A 110 10.84 -7.61 15.50
N ILE A 111 9.83 -6.74 15.57
CA ILE A 111 9.62 -5.68 14.56
C ILE A 111 10.89 -4.84 14.43
N ALA A 112 11.47 -4.83 13.23
CA ALA A 112 12.76 -4.21 12.96
C ALA A 112 12.59 -2.72 12.70
N VAL A 113 13.27 -1.90 13.52
CA VAL A 113 13.26 -0.45 13.40
C VAL A 113 14.63 0.09 13.75
N HIS A 114 15.30 0.65 12.76
CA HIS A 114 16.65 1.19 12.87
C HIS A 114 16.71 2.66 12.49
N THR A 115 15.72 3.16 11.73
CA THR A 115 15.66 4.54 11.27
C THR A 115 14.54 5.31 11.97
N MET A 116 14.83 6.56 12.37
CA MET A 116 13.83 7.46 13.00
C MET A 116 13.67 8.77 12.24
N GLN A 117 14.56 9.04 11.29
CA GLN A 117 14.63 10.30 10.57
C GLN A 117 13.75 10.25 9.32
N ARG A 118 13.01 11.35 9.05
CA ARG A 118 12.38 11.57 7.74
C ARG A 118 13.45 11.57 6.64
N ASP A 119 13.14 10.97 5.51
CA ASP A 119 14.02 10.80 4.33
C ASP A 119 15.29 9.99 4.62
N GLY A 120 15.29 9.23 5.74
CA GLY A 120 16.35 8.29 6.08
C GLY A 120 16.26 7.00 5.23
N ASN A 121 17.35 6.24 5.20
CA ASN A 121 17.34 4.93 4.57
C ASN A 121 16.52 3.94 5.41
N LEU A 122 15.36 3.54 4.92
CA LEU A 122 14.46 2.58 5.58
C LEU A 122 14.81 1.12 5.28
N TYR A 123 15.87 0.86 4.51
CA TYR A 123 16.27 -0.49 4.18
C TYR A 123 16.58 -1.33 5.43
N GLY A 124 15.88 -2.45 5.58
CA GLY A 124 16.01 -3.36 6.72
C GLY A 124 15.05 -3.07 7.87
N ASP A 125 14.32 -1.95 7.83
CA ASP A 125 13.19 -1.70 8.71
C ASP A 125 11.94 -2.39 8.18
N GLU A 126 10.99 -2.66 9.07
CA GLU A 126 9.64 -3.02 8.67
C GLU A 126 8.83 -1.76 8.37
N THR A 127 8.29 -1.71 7.15
CA THR A 127 7.63 -0.54 6.61
C THR A 127 6.27 -0.88 6.00
N VAL A 128 5.43 0.15 5.92
CA VAL A 128 4.23 0.16 5.11
C VAL A 128 4.45 1.17 4.00
N ALA A 129 4.23 0.74 2.76
CA ALA A 129 4.25 1.59 1.59
C ALA A 129 2.84 1.74 0.99
N LEU A 130 2.52 2.94 0.53
CA LEU A 130 1.27 3.29 -0.14
C LEU A 130 1.60 3.96 -1.47
N VAL A 131 0.94 3.52 -2.53
CA VAL A 131 1.06 4.10 -3.87
C VAL A 131 -0.31 4.63 -4.32
N LEU A 132 -0.38 5.91 -4.66
CA LEU A 132 -1.60 6.55 -5.13
C LEU A 132 -1.44 7.04 -6.57
N ASP A 133 -2.15 6.42 -7.51
CA ASP A 133 -2.37 6.94 -8.86
C ASP A 133 -3.62 7.83 -8.87
N THR A 134 -3.43 9.13 -8.62
CA THR A 134 -4.55 10.09 -8.57
C THR A 134 -5.03 10.51 -9.96
N PHE A 135 -4.28 10.20 -11.02
CA PHE A 135 -4.64 10.55 -12.40
C PHE A 135 -5.30 9.39 -13.16
N GLY A 136 -5.21 8.16 -12.63
CA GLY A 136 -5.76 6.95 -13.22
C GLY A 136 -5.03 6.51 -14.50
N ASP A 137 -3.81 6.98 -14.71
CA ASP A 137 -3.03 6.70 -15.93
C ASP A 137 -2.16 5.45 -15.86
N ARG A 138 -2.06 4.84 -14.66
CA ARG A 138 -1.32 3.60 -14.35
C ARG A 138 0.15 3.64 -14.70
N ARG A 139 0.71 4.84 -14.79
CA ARG A 139 2.12 5.08 -15.13
C ARG A 139 2.78 5.98 -14.11
N ARG A 140 2.01 6.86 -13.48
CA ARG A 140 2.47 7.78 -12.46
C ARG A 140 1.75 7.53 -11.15
N GLY A 141 2.45 7.81 -10.05
CA GLY A 141 1.88 7.69 -8.72
C GLY A 141 2.70 8.42 -7.68
N TYR A 142 2.04 8.79 -6.58
CA TYR A 142 2.69 9.27 -5.38
C TYR A 142 3.02 8.07 -4.51
N TYR A 143 4.26 7.99 -4.03
CA TYR A 143 4.77 6.96 -3.14
C TYR A 143 4.90 7.55 -1.74
N PHE A 144 4.41 6.81 -0.74
CA PHE A 144 4.54 7.15 0.67
C PHE A 144 4.98 5.91 1.41
N GLU A 145 5.97 6.04 2.29
CA GLU A 145 6.45 4.95 3.11
C GLU A 145 6.66 5.42 4.55
N ILE A 146 6.28 4.57 5.49
CA ILE A 146 6.43 4.83 6.92
C ILE A 146 6.88 3.55 7.64
N ASN A 147 7.83 3.67 8.55
CA ASN A 147 8.24 2.56 9.43
C ASN A 147 7.53 2.64 10.79
N ALA A 148 7.70 1.62 11.63
CA ALA A 148 7.05 1.59 12.94
C ALA A 148 7.53 2.67 13.94
N ALA A 149 8.68 3.33 13.72
CA ALA A 149 9.10 4.52 14.49
C ALA A 149 8.51 5.84 13.98
N GLY A 150 7.79 5.83 12.86
CA GLY A 150 7.25 7.04 12.24
C GLY A 150 8.28 7.80 11.39
N ALA A 151 9.41 7.18 11.05
CA ALA A 151 10.26 7.67 9.97
C ALA A 151 9.48 7.57 8.66
N ARG A 152 9.55 8.62 7.86
CA ARG A 152 8.72 8.82 6.67
C ARG A 152 9.60 9.05 5.45
N LEU A 153 9.20 8.50 4.32
CA LEU A 153 9.80 8.72 3.02
C LEU A 153 8.68 8.91 1.99
N ASP A 154 8.88 9.80 1.03
CA ASP A 154 7.96 10.00 -0.07
C ASP A 154 8.69 10.16 -1.40
N GLY A 155 7.92 10.03 -2.48
CA GLY A 155 8.47 10.10 -3.81
C GLY A 155 7.44 10.04 -4.93
N LEU A 156 7.94 10.05 -6.16
CA LEU A 156 7.17 9.93 -7.38
C LEU A 156 7.57 8.69 -8.14
N ILE A 157 6.56 7.99 -8.65
CA ILE A 157 6.68 7.02 -9.72
C ILE A 157 6.38 7.76 -11.01
N SER A 158 7.34 7.79 -11.95
CA SER A 158 7.19 8.50 -13.24
C SER A 158 7.63 7.70 -14.47
N GLY A 159 7.67 6.37 -14.37
CA GLY A 159 7.98 5.46 -15.47
C GLY A 159 9.43 4.95 -15.52
N SER A 160 10.28 5.35 -14.56
CA SER A 160 11.50 4.63 -14.20
C SER A 160 11.16 3.38 -13.38
N GLU A 161 12.05 2.39 -13.36
CA GLU A 161 11.93 1.22 -12.46
C GLU A 161 12.04 1.62 -10.98
N ASP A 162 12.69 2.75 -10.69
CA ASP A 162 12.88 3.27 -9.33
C ASP A 162 11.95 4.45 -9.01
N VAL A 163 11.56 4.52 -7.72
CA VAL A 163 10.90 5.69 -7.12
C VAL A 163 11.91 6.83 -7.00
N SER A 164 11.56 8.02 -7.48
CA SER A 164 12.33 9.24 -7.22
C SER A 164 11.88 9.87 -5.91
N ASN A 165 12.81 10.04 -4.97
CA ASN A 165 12.55 10.66 -3.66
C ASN A 165 12.76 12.18 -3.67
N ASP A 166 12.73 12.81 -4.86
CA ASP A 166 12.93 14.26 -5.00
C ASP A 166 11.63 15.06 -4.72
N TRP A 167 10.51 14.36 -4.51
CA TRP A 167 9.22 14.96 -4.24
C TRP A 167 8.92 14.98 -2.74
N ASP A 168 8.72 16.17 -2.19
CA ASP A 168 8.40 16.39 -0.79
C ASP A 168 6.92 16.80 -0.66
N GLY A 169 6.08 15.84 -0.30
CA GLY A 169 4.64 16.00 -0.20
C GLY A 169 4.18 16.54 1.15
N ILE A 170 3.05 17.24 1.18
CA ILE A 170 2.37 17.57 2.45
C ILE A 170 1.55 16.34 2.89
N TRP A 171 2.12 15.55 3.80
CA TRP A 171 1.41 14.47 4.46
C TRP A 171 1.93 14.24 5.89
N ASP A 172 1.01 13.81 6.75
CA ASP A 172 1.32 13.45 8.12
C ASP A 172 1.08 11.96 8.35
N GLY A 173 1.95 11.35 9.14
CA GLY A 173 1.83 9.97 9.59
C GLY A 173 2.14 9.86 11.07
N ARG A 174 1.43 8.98 11.77
CA ARG A 174 1.74 8.58 13.15
C ARG A 174 1.60 7.08 13.27
N THR A 175 2.52 6.49 14.02
CA THR A 175 2.52 5.06 14.33
C THR A 175 2.35 4.85 15.82
N ARG A 176 1.81 3.69 16.17
CA ARG A 176 1.72 3.22 17.55
C ARG A 176 1.95 1.73 17.56
N ARG A 177 2.88 1.29 18.40
CA ARG A 177 3.10 -0.13 18.67
C ARG A 177 2.04 -0.64 19.65
N THR A 178 1.53 -1.82 19.38
CA THR A 178 0.53 -2.53 20.18
C THR A 178 1.07 -3.91 20.58
N PRO A 179 0.40 -4.62 21.50
CA PRO A 179 0.78 -6.00 21.83
C PRO A 179 0.67 -6.98 20.66
N ASP A 180 -0.09 -6.65 19.62
CA ASP A 180 -0.32 -7.50 18.44
C ASP A 180 0.51 -7.06 17.22
N GLY A 181 1.29 -5.97 17.34
CA GLY A 181 2.03 -5.32 16.24
C GLY A 181 2.41 -3.88 16.59
#